data_AF-M4EA39-F1
#
_entry.id   AF-M4EA39-F1
#
_cell.length_a   1.000
_cell.length_b   1.000
_cell.length_c   1.000
_cell.angle_alpha   90.00
_cell.angle_beta   90.00
_cell.angle_gamma   90.00
#
_symmetry.space_group_name_H-M   'P 1'
#
loop_
_entity.id
_entity.type
_entity.pdbx_description
1 polymer ?
#
loop_
_entity_poly.entity_id
_entity_poly.type
_entity_poly.pdbx_seq_one_letter_code
_entity_poly.pdbx_strand_id
1 'polypeptide(L)' 'MEEARYVQGVEDHAAEKGVLGGLKVKNVVTGDVSDLKVSGLFFAIGHEPAAKFLDGQLELDEDGYVVTKPGTTKTSED' A
#
# COMPACT_ATOMS: atom_id res chain seq x y z
N MET A 1 16.66 15.19 12.21
CA MET A 1 15.31 14.91 11.72
C MET A 1 15.49 14.57 10.25
N GLU A 2 15.43 13.29 9.92
CA GLU A 2 15.53 12.83 8.54
C GLU A 2 14.19 13.16 7.88
N GLU A 3 14.20 14.03 6.86
CA GLU A 3 12.96 14.38 6.17
C GLU A 3 12.36 13.10 5.56
N ALA A 4 11.13 12.79 5.94
CA ALA A 4 10.39 11.69 5.36
C ALA A 4 10.27 11.93 3.85
N ARG A 5 11.09 11.23 3.06
CA ARG A 5 10.99 11.22 1.60
C ARG A 5 9.80 10.35 1.24
N TYR A 6 8.65 10.98 1.02
CA TYR A 6 7.47 10.28 0.53
C TYR A 6 7.64 9.98 -0.96
N VAL A 7 7.50 8.72 -1.38
CA VAL A 7 7.62 8.36 -2.79
C VAL A 7 6.26 8.51 -3.46
N GLN A 8 6.06 9.58 -4.21
CA GLN A 8 4.77 9.86 -4.87
C GLN A 8 4.58 9.11 -6.22
N GLY A 9 5.62 8.43 -6.72
CA GLY A 9 5.56 7.62 -7.93
C GLY A 9 6.86 6.85 -8.11
N VAL A 10 6.75 5.62 -8.61
CA VAL A 10 7.90 4.83 -9.04
C VAL A 10 7.78 4.62 -10.53
N GLU A 11 8.74 5.14 -11.28
CA GLU A 11 8.94 4.78 -12.67
C GLU A 11 10.15 3.87 -12.73
N ASP A 12 9.93 2.63 -13.17
CA ASP A 12 11.04 1.74 -13.51
C ASP A 12 11.69 2.24 -14.80
N HIS A 13 13.00 2.48 -14.76
CA HIS A 13 13.81 2.55 -15.96
C HIS A 13 14.42 1.16 -16.19
N ALA A 14 13.86 0.40 -17.14
CA ALA A 14 14.32 -0.95 -17.43
C ALA A 14 15.84 -0.99 -17.68
N ALA A 15 16.58 -1.53 -16.71
CA ALA A 15 17.97 -1.95 -16.91
C ALA A 15 17.88 -3.39 -17.45
N GLU A 16 18.08 -3.58 -18.76
CA GLU A 16 18.07 -4.88 -19.45
C GLU A 16 16.98 -5.89 -18.99
N LYS A 17 15.90 -6.00 -19.76
CA LYS A 17 14.84 -7.03 -19.68
C LYS A 17 14.49 -7.53 -18.27
N GLY A 18 13.70 -6.71 -17.55
CA GLY A 18 12.87 -7.17 -16.43
C GLY A 18 13.40 -6.90 -15.03
N VAL A 19 14.49 -6.15 -14.89
CA VAL A 19 15.04 -5.74 -13.59
C VAL A 19 14.82 -4.24 -13.35
N LEU A 20 14.40 -3.91 -12.12
CA LEU A 20 14.21 -2.53 -11.67
C LEU A 20 15.54 -1.75 -11.77
N GLY A 21 15.57 -0.67 -12.55
CA GLY A 21 16.79 0.14 -12.74
C GLY A 21 17.04 1.21 -11.67
N GLY A 22 16.00 1.55 -10.90
CA GLY A 22 16.00 2.58 -9.85
C GLY A 22 14.60 3.19 -9.68
N LEU A 23 14.48 4.18 -8.79
CA LEU A 23 13.23 4.92 -8.55
C LEU A 23 13.46 6.41 -8.79
N LYS A 24 12.47 7.11 -9.35
CA LYS A 24 12.35 8.56 -9.18
C LYS A 24 11.60 8.84 -7.89
N VAL A 25 12.13 9.72 -7.04
CA VAL A 25 11.52 10.08 -5.76
C VAL A 25 11.26 11.58 -5.74
N LYS A 26 10.02 11.96 -5.41
CA LYS A 26 9.59 13.35 -5.28
C LYS A 26 9.47 13.74 -3.81
N ASN A 27 10.15 14.79 -3.38
CA ASN A 27 9.90 15.38 -2.06
C ASN A 27 8.52 16.06 -2.05
N VAL A 28 7.63 15.67 -1.14
CA VAL A 28 6.26 16.20 -1.06
C VAL A 28 6.17 17.61 -0.45
N VAL A 29 7.22 18.07 0.22
CA VAL A 29 7.31 19.42 0.81
C VAL A 29 7.87 20.41 -0.22
N THR A 30 9.00 20.08 -0.83
CA THR A 30 9.69 21.00 -1.77
C THR A 30 9.25 20.82 -3.22
N GLY A 31 8.75 19.63 -3.58
CA GLY A 31 8.41 19.26 -4.94
C GLY A 31 9.58 18.72 -5.77
N ASP A 32 10.81 18.75 -5.24
CA ASP A 32 12.01 18.33 -5.97
C ASP A 32 11.98 16.84 -6.30
N VAL A 33 12.52 16.48 -7.48
CA VAL A 33 12.60 15.09 -7.96
C VAL A 33 14.06 14.65 -8.04
N SER A 34 14.34 13.43 -7.59
CA SER A 34 15.68 12.83 -7.58
C SER A 34 15.64 11.36 -7.99
N ASP A 35 16.75 10.86 -8.56
CA ASP A 35 16.92 9.43 -8.84
C ASP A 35 17.52 8.70 -7.62
N LEU A 36 16.93 7.55 -7.27
CA LEU A 36 17.34 6.66 -6.20
C LEU A 36 17.74 5.30 -6.79
N LYS A 37 19.03 4.98 -6.74
CA LYS A 37 19.55 3.72 -7.28
C LYS A 37 19.27 2.56 -6.34
N VAL A 38 18.34 1.68 -6.72
CA VAL A 38 17.98 0.45 -6.01
C VAL A 38 17.65 -0.65 -7.01
N SER A 39 17.75 -1.90 -6.57
CA SER A 39 17.47 -3.07 -7.42
C SER A 39 16.15 -3.77 -7.09
N GLY A 40 15.41 -3.30 -6.08
CA GLY A 40 14.13 -3.88 -5.67
C GLY A 40 13.22 -2.87 -4.97
N LEU A 41 11.91 -3.10 -5.09
CA LEU A 41 10.84 -2.35 -4.45
C LEU A 41 9.79 -3.32 -3.92
N PHE A 42 9.31 -3.08 -2.71
CA PHE A 42 8.26 -3.88 -2.07
C PHE A 42 7.12 -2.97 -1.64
N PHE A 43 5.90 -3.31 -2.05
CA PHE A 43 4.70 -2.59 -1.61
C PHE A 43 4.29 -3.09 -0.22
N ALA A 44 4.27 -2.18 0.76
CA ALA A 44 3.86 -2.45 2.13
C ALA A 44 2.76 -1.46 2.55
N ILE A 45 1.75 -1.26 1.71
CA ILE A 45 0.68 -0.27 1.87
C ILE A 45 -0.60 -0.84 2.49
N GLY A 46 -0.55 -2.07 3.00
CA GLY A 46 -1.71 -2.79 3.53
C GLY A 46 -2.39 -3.70 2.49
N HIS A 47 -3.57 -4.19 2.85
CA HIS A 47 -4.37 -5.08 2.03
C HIS A 47 -5.80 -4.56 1.95
N GLU A 48 -6.43 -4.80 0.81
CA GLU A 48 -7.86 -4.53 0.63
C GLU A 48 -8.62 -5.84 0.83
N PRO A 49 -9.38 -6.00 1.93
CA PRO A 49 -10.18 -7.21 2.16
C PRO A 49 -11.31 -7.32 1.13
N ALA A 50 -11.59 -8.55 0.68
CA ALA A 50 -12.61 -8.84 -0.32
C ALA A 50 -14.05 -8.82 0.26
N ALA A 51 -14.40 -7.79 1.03
CA ALA A 51 -15.67 -7.67 1.73
C ALA A 51 -16.72 -6.83 0.99
N LYS A 52 -16.35 -6.12 -0.09
CA LYS A 52 -17.25 -5.21 -0.81
C LYS A 52 -18.56 -5.84 -1.29
N PHE A 53 -18.55 -7.12 -1.63
CA PHE A 53 -19.74 -7.84 -2.10
C PHE A 53 -20.81 -8.02 -1.01
N LEU A 54 -20.45 -7.86 0.27
CA LEU A 54 -21.37 -7.98 1.39
C LEU A 54 -22.35 -6.81 1.46
N ASP A 55 -22.06 -5.69 0.79
CA ASP A 55 -22.98 -4.56 0.64
C ASP A 55 -23.60 -4.08 1.98
N GLY A 56 -22.76 -4.02 3.03
CA GLY A 56 -23.17 -3.59 4.37
C GLY A 56 -23.94 -4.62 5.20
N GLN A 57 -24.10 -5.87 4.73
CA GLN A 57 -24.79 -6.93 5.47
C GLN A 57 -24.02 -7.40 6.72
N LEU A 58 -22.70 -7.23 6.76
CA LEU A 58 -21.88 -7.51 7.93
C LEU A 58 -21.24 -6.23 8.43
N GLU A 59 -21.06 -6.13 9.75
CA GLU A 59 -20.23 -5.09 10.35
C GLU A 59 -18.78 -5.22 9.86
N LEU A 60 -18.27 -4.12 9.30
CA LEU A 60 -16.87 -3.98 8.89
C LEU A 60 -16.19 -2.93 9.77
N ASP A 61 -14.89 -3.09 10.01
CA ASP A 61 -14.08 -2.04 10.63
C ASP A 61 -13.73 -0.93 9.63
N GLU A 62 -13.00 0.09 10.10
CA GLU A 62 -12.62 1.26 9.31
C GLU A 62 -11.74 0.92 8.10
N ASP A 63 -11.02 -0.21 8.16
CA ASP A 63 -10.15 -0.72 7.08
C ASP A 63 -10.90 -1.72 6.16
N GLY A 64 -12.18 -1.99 6.43
CA GLY A 64 -13.05 -2.83 5.63
C GLY A 64 -12.98 -4.33 5.95
N TYR A 65 -12.31 -4.74 7.04
CA TYR A 65 -12.31 -6.13 7.48
C TYR A 65 -13.60 -6.49 8.20
N VAL A 66 -14.05 -7.74 8.04
CA VAL A 66 -15.22 -8.24 8.76
C VAL A 66 -14.92 -8.32 10.25
N VAL A 67 -15.74 -7.65 11.06
CA VAL A 67 -15.65 -7.73 12.52
C VAL A 67 -16.11 -9.11 12.98
N THR A 68 -15.31 -9.73 13.86
CA THR A 68 -15.66 -11.01 14.47
C THR A 68 -15.58 -10.92 15.99
N LYS A 69 -16.36 -11.77 16.68
CA LYS A 69 -16.18 -11.96 18.12
C LYS A 69 -14.78 -12.56 18.37
N PRO A 70 -13.92 -11.91 19.18
CA PRO A 70 -12.55 -12.33 19.38
C PRO A 70 -12.40 -13.82 19.73
N GLY A 71 -11.50 -14.50 19.03
CA GLY A 71 -11.25 -15.94 19.21
C GLY A 71 -12.29 -16.87 18.58
N THR A 72 -13.20 -16.33 17.74
CA THR A 72 -14.22 -17.10 17.03
C THR A 72 -14.36 -16.64 15.60
N THR A 73 -15.20 -17.31 14.82
CA THR A 73 -15.60 -16.88 13.46
C THR A 73 -16.96 -16.20 13.40
N LYS A 74 -17.59 -15.88 14.55
CA LYS A 74 -18.93 -15.28 14.60
C LYS A 74 -18.89 -13.80 14.24
N THR A 75 -19.83 -13.37 13.40
CA THR A 75 -19.96 -12.00 12.86
C THR A 75 -21.15 -11.26 13.49
N SER A 76 -21.58 -10.13 12.91
CA SER A 76 -22.73 -9.34 13.36
C SER A 76 -24.08 -10.04 13.17
N GLU A 77 -24.19 -10.90 12.15
CA GLU A 77 -25.39 -11.71 11.89
C GLU A 77 -25.25 -13.11 12.54
N ASP A 78 -26.38 -13.64 13.02
CA ASP A 78 -26.49 -14.91 13.77
C ASP A 78 -26.45 -16.19 12.91
#